data_AF-A0AAX4J8G0-F1
#
_entry.id   AF-A0AAX4J8G0-F1
#
_cell.length_a   1.000
_cell.length_b   1.000
_cell.length_c   1.000
_cell.angle_alpha   90.00
_cell.angle_beta   90.00
_cell.angle_gamma   90.00
#
_symmetry.space_group_name_H-M   'P 1'
#
loop_
_entity.id
_entity.type
_entity.pdbx_description
1 polymer ?
#
loop_
_entity_poly.entity_id
_entity_poly.type
_entity_poly.pdbx_seq_one_letter_code
_entity_poly.pdbx_strand_id
1 'polypeptide(L)'
;MNEDFMTVKEKDYVSYIFTKNLKQTKSDVNYKKLFNNIKQDYTPIKTEVKTSFIFGKDTCRDNKKNRYFTSVKILPDFLKTQCEIDKLISQVIYKKYYNTNLIINFDIENFLTYKSFWKLLNLTFEDSDCKKKWIKLIIKNIDQITDELEFKEFINTWYDKIPKFEINEIDNFFLDFFPTRNLGLICATCLLINNDELFNIFYKCFLDKIGIALKFDEVWNFLVVLMKYCNKDERFKLIKMTKGRLFEIRNDNEKIKSAKNFLKCLGLKLEDLI
;
A
#
# COMPACT_ATOMS: atom_id res chain seq x y z
N MET A 1 37.79 19.77 18.33
CA MET A 1 37.34 20.90 17.48
C MET A 1 36.04 20.46 16.85
N ASN A 2 34.94 21.19 17.09
CA ASN A 2 33.64 20.84 16.53
C ASN A 2 33.58 21.33 15.09
N GLU A 3 33.83 20.42 14.14
CA GLU A 3 33.60 20.66 12.73
C GLU A 3 32.11 20.48 12.42
N ASP A 4 31.30 21.44 12.88
CA ASP A 4 29.97 21.59 12.35
C ASP A 4 30.09 22.11 10.91
N PHE A 5 29.67 21.29 9.95
CA PHE A 5 29.73 21.58 8.50
C PHE A 5 28.92 22.82 8.07
N MET A 6 28.11 23.39 8.98
CA MET A 6 27.30 24.58 8.74
C MET A 6 27.41 25.53 9.92
N THR A 7 27.59 26.81 9.62
CA THR A 7 27.53 27.87 10.61
C THR A 7 26.11 28.03 11.16
N VAL A 8 25.98 28.64 12.35
CA VAL A 8 24.67 28.88 12.99
C VAL A 8 23.72 29.66 12.06
N LYS A 9 24.24 30.63 11.30
CA LYS A 9 23.46 31.41 10.33
C LYS A 9 22.95 30.57 9.15
N GLU A 10 23.75 29.60 8.69
CA GLU A 10 23.34 28.69 7.61
C GLU A 10 22.29 27.70 8.12
N LYS A 11 22.42 27.20 9.35
CA LYS A 11 21.40 26.37 10.00
C LYS A 11 20.07 27.13 10.14
N ASP A 12 20.10 28.41 10.54
CA ASP A 12 18.91 29.26 10.66
C ASP A 12 18.26 29.54 9.30
N TYR A 13 19.07 29.80 8.26
CA TYR A 13 18.58 30.03 6.90
C TYR A 13 17.92 28.78 6.32
N VAL A 14 18.54 27.61 6.47
CA VAL A 14 17.99 26.33 6.02
C VAL A 14 16.69 26.01 6.76
N SER A 15 16.68 26.19 8.08
CA SER A 15 15.49 26.08 8.92
C SER A 15 14.36 27.00 8.46
N TYR A 16 14.65 28.27 8.14
CA TYR A 16 13.68 29.22 7.60
C TYR A 16 13.13 28.80 6.23
N ILE A 17 13.97 28.34 5.31
CA ILE A 17 13.56 27.84 3.99
C ILE A 17 12.64 26.62 4.13
N PHE A 18 12.98 25.65 4.99
CA PHE A 18 12.14 24.49 5.25
C PHE A 18 10.81 24.86 5.92
N THR A 19 10.83 25.78 6.88
CA THR A 19 9.61 26.27 7.55
C THR A 19 8.72 27.07 6.59
N LYS A 20 9.32 27.83 5.67
CA LYS A 20 8.61 28.57 4.61
C LYS A 20 7.98 27.61 3.59
N ASN A 21 8.70 26.54 3.22
CA ASN A 21 8.18 25.52 2.32
C ASN A 21 7.09 24.65 2.97
N LEU A 22 7.21 24.34 4.27
CA LEU A 22 6.16 23.69 5.06
C LEU A 22 4.91 24.56 5.24
N LYS A 23 5.07 25.88 5.30
CA LYS A 23 3.95 26.83 5.27
C LYS A 23 3.31 26.93 3.88
N GLN A 24 4.07 26.77 2.80
CA GLN A 24 3.55 26.76 1.43
C GLN A 24 2.86 25.43 1.07
N THR A 25 3.34 24.28 1.56
CA THR A 25 2.67 22.98 1.36
C THR A 25 1.33 22.87 2.09
N LYS A 26 1.11 23.70 3.13
CA LYS A 26 -0.23 23.86 3.74
C LYS A 26 -1.22 24.67 2.89
N SER A 27 -0.81 25.30 1.78
CA SER A 27 -1.67 26.27 1.07
C SER A 27 -1.89 26.05 -0.42
N ASP A 28 -1.17 25.17 -1.10
CA ASP A 28 -1.33 25.00 -2.56
C ASP A 28 -1.78 23.58 -2.94
N VAL A 29 -3.01 23.22 -2.54
CA VAL A 29 -3.75 22.18 -3.26
C VAL A 29 -4.19 22.78 -4.58
N ASN A 30 -3.69 22.24 -5.69
CA ASN A 30 -4.01 22.72 -7.03
C ASN A 30 -5.40 22.23 -7.46
N TYR A 31 -6.45 22.87 -6.93
CA TYR A 31 -7.86 22.56 -7.20
C TYR A 31 -8.24 22.71 -8.69
N LYS A 32 -7.43 23.39 -9.51
CA LYS A 32 -7.63 23.48 -10.96
C LYS A 32 -7.59 22.13 -11.66
N LYS A 33 -6.84 21.14 -11.15
CA LYS A 33 -6.85 19.77 -11.71
C LYS A 33 -8.04 18.93 -11.23
N LEU A 34 -8.69 19.30 -10.12
CA LEU A 34 -9.76 18.51 -9.48
C LEU A 34 -11.16 18.86 -9.98
N PHE A 35 -11.38 20.05 -10.56
CA PHE A 35 -12.71 20.56 -10.88
C PHE A 35 -12.97 20.84 -12.38
N ASN A 36 -12.24 20.19 -13.29
CA ASN A 36 -12.40 20.42 -14.74
C ASN A 36 -13.83 20.19 -15.29
N ASN A 37 -14.72 19.52 -14.53
CA ASN A 37 -16.08 19.18 -14.97
C ASN A 37 -17.22 19.90 -14.21
N ILE A 38 -16.92 20.85 -13.31
CA ILE A 38 -17.98 21.60 -12.61
C ILE A 38 -18.17 22.95 -13.31
N LYS A 39 -19.36 23.15 -13.92
CA LYS A 39 -19.77 24.46 -14.45
C LYS A 39 -19.75 25.49 -13.31
N GLN A 40 -18.81 26.42 -13.36
CA GLN A 40 -18.74 27.54 -12.43
C GLN A 40 -19.68 28.64 -12.92
N ASP A 41 -20.79 28.86 -12.21
CA ASP A 41 -21.60 30.07 -12.39
C ASP A 41 -20.92 31.24 -11.68
N TYR A 42 -20.31 32.12 -12.46
CA TYR A 42 -19.73 33.37 -11.96
C TYR A 42 -20.84 34.41 -11.78
N THR A 43 -21.14 34.80 -10.54
CA THR A 43 -21.86 36.05 -10.27
C THR A 43 -20.83 37.17 -10.12
N PRO A 44 -20.91 38.25 -10.92
CA PRO A 44 -19.93 39.34 -10.87
C PRO A 44 -20.29 40.30 -9.73
N ILE A 45 -19.42 40.39 -8.72
CA ILE A 45 -19.50 41.42 -7.69
C ILE A 45 -18.71 42.63 -8.18
N LYS A 46 -19.40 43.75 -8.42
CA LYS A 46 -18.79 45.08 -8.64
C LYS A 46 -18.15 45.55 -7.32
N THR A 47 -16.87 45.91 -7.34
CA THR A 47 -16.28 46.74 -6.28
C THR A 47 -15.34 47.77 -6.90
N GLU A 48 -15.68 49.04 -6.69
CA GLU A 48 -14.87 50.22 -7.02
C GLU A 48 -13.49 50.15 -6.36
N VAL A 49 -12.45 50.37 -7.16
CA VAL A 49 -11.05 50.38 -6.72
C VAL A 49 -10.68 51.79 -6.28
N LYS A 50 -10.35 52.00 -5.00
CA LYS A 50 -9.69 53.23 -4.52
C LYS A 50 -8.17 53.08 -4.62
N THR A 51 -7.56 53.78 -5.57
CA THR A 51 -6.10 53.95 -5.69
C THR A 51 -5.61 55.03 -4.73
N SER A 52 -4.55 54.76 -3.97
CA SER A 52 -3.79 55.78 -3.22
C SER A 52 -2.39 55.89 -3.80
N PHE A 53 -1.99 57.12 -4.16
CA PHE A 53 -0.71 57.43 -4.79
C PHE A 53 0.29 57.89 -3.73
N ILE A 54 1.39 57.14 -3.55
CA ILE A 54 2.58 57.63 -2.84
C ILE A 54 3.83 57.14 -3.61
N PHE A 55 4.62 58.09 -4.12
CA PHE A 55 5.93 57.94 -4.78
C PHE A 55 6.02 57.14 -6.09
N GLY A 56 5.20 57.49 -7.10
CA GLY A 56 5.57 57.32 -8.52
C GLY A 56 5.93 55.92 -9.00
N LYS A 57 5.61 54.87 -8.24
CA LYS A 57 5.73 53.47 -8.63
C LYS A 57 4.35 52.86 -8.60
N ASP A 58 3.94 52.26 -9.70
CA ASP A 58 2.80 51.35 -9.76
C ASP A 58 3.10 50.14 -8.88
N THR A 59 2.87 50.27 -7.57
CA THR A 59 2.61 49.08 -6.78
C THR A 59 1.17 48.71 -7.09
N CYS A 60 0.99 47.83 -8.09
CA CYS A 60 -0.10 46.88 -8.02
C CYS A 60 0.04 46.24 -6.64
N ARG A 61 -0.78 46.68 -5.68
CA ARG A 61 -1.15 45.82 -4.57
C ARG A 61 -1.84 44.67 -5.26
N ASP A 62 -1.06 43.64 -5.62
CA ASP A 62 -1.61 42.34 -5.94
C ASP A 62 -2.54 42.04 -4.78
N ASN A 63 -3.82 42.17 -5.08
CA ASN A 63 -4.91 41.78 -4.22
C ASN A 63 -4.48 40.45 -3.65
N LYS A 64 -4.22 40.44 -2.33
CA LYS A 64 -3.90 39.26 -1.54
C LYS A 64 -4.54 38.08 -2.23
N LYS A 65 -3.69 37.26 -2.88
CA LYS A 65 -4.03 36.10 -3.69
C LYS A 65 -5.48 35.74 -3.46
N ASN A 66 -6.32 35.89 -4.48
CA ASN A 66 -7.64 35.27 -4.56
C ASN A 66 -7.48 33.81 -4.10
N ARG A 67 -7.61 33.59 -2.80
CA ARG A 67 -7.74 32.28 -2.21
C ARG A 67 -9.11 31.93 -2.71
N TYR A 68 -9.14 31.06 -3.71
CA TYR A 68 -10.31 30.27 -4.02
C TYR A 68 -10.62 29.48 -2.74
N PHE A 69 -11.24 30.16 -1.77
CA PHE A 69 -11.96 29.52 -0.71
C PHE A 69 -13.19 28.97 -1.40
N THR A 70 -13.06 27.79 -2.01
CA THR A 70 -14.21 26.92 -2.16
C THR A 70 -14.65 26.63 -0.74
N SER A 71 -15.69 27.33 -0.28
CA SER A 71 -16.38 27.07 0.97
C SER A 71 -17.12 25.74 0.87
N VAL A 72 -16.39 24.65 0.63
CA VAL A 72 -16.90 23.31 0.81
C VAL A 72 -16.87 23.10 2.32
N LYS A 73 -17.97 23.47 2.99
CA LYS A 73 -18.13 23.29 4.44
C LYS A 73 -18.03 21.82 4.87
N ILE A 74 -18.16 20.89 3.91
CA ILE A 74 -18.15 19.44 4.16
C ILE A 74 -17.27 18.79 3.09
N LEU A 75 -16.01 18.52 3.44
CA LEU A 75 -15.13 17.72 2.59
C LEU A 75 -15.72 16.30 2.46
N PRO A 76 -15.75 15.70 1.26
CA PRO A 76 -16.10 14.28 1.11
C PRO A 76 -15.24 13.39 2.02
N ASP A 77 -15.83 12.36 2.62
CA ASP A 77 -15.15 11.53 3.63
C ASP A 77 -13.92 10.82 3.08
N PHE A 78 -13.92 10.47 1.78
CA PHE A 78 -12.73 9.89 1.16
C PHE A 78 -11.54 10.85 1.13
N LEU A 79 -11.78 12.15 0.89
CA LEU A 79 -10.71 13.16 0.93
C LEU A 79 -10.26 13.44 2.36
N LYS A 80 -11.17 13.40 3.34
CA LYS A 80 -10.80 13.54 4.76
C LYS A 80 -9.84 12.44 5.18
N THR A 81 -10.20 11.20 4.86
CA THR A 81 -9.42 10.01 5.18
C THR A 81 -8.05 10.06 4.51
N GLN A 82 -8.00 10.44 3.22
CA GLN A 82 -6.74 10.61 2.51
C GLN A 82 -5.85 11.69 3.14
N CYS A 83 -6.41 12.85 3.50
CA CYS A 83 -5.67 13.91 4.19
C CYS A 83 -5.17 13.47 5.58
N GLU A 84 -5.93 12.63 6.28
CA GLU A 84 -5.51 12.06 7.56
C GLU A 84 -4.29 11.13 7.39
N ILE A 85 -4.32 10.24 6.39
CA ILE A 85 -3.19 9.37 6.06
C ILE A 85 -1.95 10.21 5.71
N ASP A 86 -2.09 11.24 4.87
CA ASP A 86 -0.97 12.10 4.47
C ASP A 86 -0.37 12.87 5.67
N LYS A 87 -1.22 13.28 6.62
CA LYS A 87 -0.80 13.90 7.88
C LYS A 87 -0.01 12.90 8.74
N LEU A 88 -0.47 11.65 8.85
CA LEU A 88 0.23 10.60 9.57
C LEU A 88 1.60 10.29 8.93
N ILE A 89 1.67 10.19 7.61
CA ILE A 89 2.94 10.02 6.88
C ILE A 89 3.91 11.14 7.24
N SER A 90 3.43 12.39 7.21
CA SER A 90 4.25 13.55 7.58
C SER A 90 4.75 13.48 9.02
N GLN A 91 3.92 13.03 9.96
CA GLN A 91 4.30 12.82 11.36
C GLN A 91 5.32 11.70 11.53
N VAL A 92 5.19 10.59 10.80
CA VAL A 92 6.16 9.48 10.81
C VAL A 92 7.51 9.94 10.28
N ILE A 93 7.53 10.62 9.13
CA ILE A 93 8.75 11.17 8.55
C ILE A 93 9.39 12.15 9.54
N TYR A 94 8.61 13.06 10.11
CA TYR A 94 9.12 14.03 11.08
C TYR A 94 9.71 13.34 12.31
N LYS A 95 9.02 12.33 12.87
CA LYS A 95 9.55 11.53 13.98
C LYS A 95 10.88 10.87 13.63
N LYS A 96 10.98 10.25 12.45
CA LYS A 96 12.18 9.52 12.00
C LYS A 96 13.40 10.43 11.82
N TYR A 97 13.21 11.64 11.29
CA TYR A 97 14.32 12.56 11.02
C TYR A 97 14.65 13.51 12.18
N TYR A 98 13.68 13.83 13.04
CA TYR A 98 13.87 14.80 14.13
C TYR A 98 13.81 14.16 15.53
N ASN A 99 13.75 12.83 15.61
CA ASN A 99 13.86 12.02 16.83
C ASN A 99 12.96 12.50 17.98
N THR A 100 11.70 12.76 17.67
CA THR A 100 10.70 13.27 18.63
C THR A 100 9.87 12.15 19.25
N ASN A 101 9.45 12.31 20.51
CA ASN A 101 8.56 11.37 21.22
C ASN A 101 7.10 11.49 20.76
N LEU A 102 6.86 11.38 19.45
CA LEU A 102 5.51 11.34 18.88
C LEU A 102 4.98 9.90 18.91
N ILE A 103 3.81 9.72 19.52
CA ILE A 103 3.04 8.47 19.46
C ILE A 103 2.15 8.56 18.22
N ILE A 104 2.28 7.59 17.31
CA ILE A 104 1.54 7.56 16.04
C ILE A 104 0.63 6.34 16.10
N ASN A 105 -0.65 6.58 16.33
CA ASN A 105 -1.68 5.54 16.32
C ASN A 105 -2.65 5.84 15.19
N PHE A 106 -3.02 4.81 14.44
CA PHE A 106 -4.03 4.92 13.40
C PHE A 106 -4.85 3.65 13.27
N ASP A 107 -6.06 3.81 12.76
CA ASP A 107 -7.00 2.73 12.51
C ASP A 107 -6.81 2.20 11.09
N ILE A 108 -6.45 0.92 10.97
CA ILE A 108 -6.15 0.28 9.69
C ILE A 108 -7.41 0.01 8.89
N GLU A 109 -8.53 -0.33 9.54
CA GLU A 109 -9.74 -0.80 8.84
C GLU A 109 -10.25 0.26 7.86
N ASN A 110 -10.19 1.53 8.25
CA ASN A 110 -10.63 2.64 7.40
C ASN A 110 -9.65 3.01 6.29
N PHE A 111 -8.40 2.53 6.34
CA PHE A 111 -7.32 3.00 5.46
C PHE A 111 -6.91 2.00 4.37
N LEU A 112 -7.31 0.73 4.48
CA LEU A 112 -6.92 -0.35 3.55
C LEU A 112 -7.24 -0.07 2.08
N THR A 113 -8.29 0.70 1.81
CA THR A 113 -8.72 1.08 0.45
C THR A 113 -7.89 2.20 -0.17
N TYR A 114 -7.01 2.85 0.59
CA TYR A 114 -6.26 4.03 0.15
C TYR A 114 -4.82 3.69 -0.21
N LYS A 115 -4.40 4.03 -1.42
CA LYS A 115 -3.01 3.84 -1.88
C LYS A 115 -1.95 4.42 -0.93
N SER A 116 -2.21 5.59 -0.35
CA SER A 116 -1.27 6.25 0.59
C SER A 116 -1.07 5.45 1.89
N PHE A 117 -2.03 4.60 2.25
CA PHE A 117 -1.92 3.74 3.44
C PHE A 117 -0.75 2.75 3.33
N TRP A 118 -0.52 2.16 2.16
CA TRP A 118 0.58 1.22 1.94
C TRP A 118 1.95 1.89 2.14
N LYS A 119 2.06 3.18 1.77
CA LYS A 119 3.26 3.99 2.06
C LYS A 119 3.44 4.22 3.55
N LEU A 120 2.36 4.54 4.27
CA LEU A 120 2.38 4.71 5.72
C LEU A 120 2.80 3.42 6.42
N LEU A 121 2.24 2.28 6.01
CA LEU A 121 2.62 0.96 6.50
C LEU A 121 4.11 0.69 6.22
N ASN A 122 4.59 0.87 4.99
CA ASN A 122 6.00 0.66 4.66
C ASN A 122 6.96 1.49 5.53
N LEU A 123 6.57 2.69 5.92
CA LEU A 123 7.40 3.56 6.78
C LEU A 123 7.39 3.16 8.25
N THR A 124 6.35 2.46 8.70
CA THR A 124 6.11 2.18 10.13
C THR A 124 6.22 0.70 10.49
N PHE A 125 6.15 -0.20 9.51
CA PHE A 125 6.04 -1.63 9.75
C PHE A 125 7.24 -2.17 10.52
N GLU A 126 8.47 -1.82 10.13
CA GLU A 126 9.71 -2.34 10.73
C GLU A 126 9.80 -2.10 12.23
N ASP A 127 9.49 -0.88 12.67
CA ASP A 127 9.67 -0.42 14.04
C ASP A 127 8.41 -0.62 14.90
N SER A 128 7.36 -1.23 14.34
CA SER A 128 6.07 -1.39 15.02
C SER A 128 6.03 -2.64 15.88
N ASP A 129 5.77 -2.47 17.18
CA ASP A 129 5.40 -3.57 18.08
C ASP A 129 4.03 -4.17 17.71
N CYS A 130 3.26 -3.49 16.87
CA CYS A 130 1.90 -3.87 16.47
C CYS A 130 1.85 -4.65 15.14
N LYS A 131 2.97 -5.08 14.56
CA LYS A 131 3.02 -5.86 13.29
C LYS A 131 1.98 -6.97 13.24
N LYS A 132 1.90 -7.79 14.30
CA LYS A 132 0.97 -8.92 14.36
C LYS A 132 -0.48 -8.47 14.29
N LYS A 133 -0.83 -7.42 15.05
CA LYS A 133 -2.16 -6.80 15.01
C LYS A 133 -2.50 -6.27 13.62
N TRP A 134 -1.55 -5.62 12.95
CA TRP A 134 -1.77 -5.06 11.62
C TRP A 134 -1.99 -6.13 10.57
N ILE A 135 -1.17 -7.19 10.57
CA ILE A 135 -1.36 -8.33 9.67
C ILE A 135 -2.70 -9.03 9.95
N LYS A 136 -3.12 -9.18 11.22
CA LYS A 136 -4.48 -9.70 11.54
C LYS A 136 -5.59 -8.85 10.91
N LEU A 137 -5.49 -7.52 11.01
CA LEU A 137 -6.49 -6.61 10.43
C LEU A 137 -6.50 -6.65 8.90
N ILE A 138 -5.33 -6.79 8.27
CA ILE A 138 -5.20 -6.97 6.83
C ILE A 138 -5.86 -8.29 6.39
N ILE A 139 -5.60 -9.40 7.09
CA ILE A 139 -6.19 -10.71 6.81
C ILE A 139 -7.71 -10.67 6.91
N LYS A 140 -8.22 -10.03 7.98
CA LYS A 140 -9.67 -9.93 8.26
C LYS A 140 -10.42 -9.11 7.21
N ASN A 141 -9.78 -8.11 6.62
CA ASN A 141 -10.39 -7.16 5.68
C ASN A 141 -9.73 -7.24 4.28
N ILE A 142 -9.19 -8.41 3.92
CA ILE A 142 -8.41 -8.59 2.69
C ILE A 142 -9.26 -8.36 1.42
N ASP A 143 -10.57 -8.55 1.52
CA ASP A 143 -11.56 -8.33 0.47
C ASP A 143 -11.77 -6.84 0.15
N GLN A 144 -11.42 -5.95 1.09
CA GLN A 144 -11.52 -4.50 0.91
C GLN A 144 -10.30 -3.89 0.21
N ILE A 145 -9.22 -4.67 0.04
CA ILE A 145 -8.00 -4.18 -0.61
C ILE A 145 -8.24 -4.07 -2.12
N THR A 146 -8.21 -2.84 -2.62
CA THR A 146 -8.44 -2.53 -4.04
C THR A 146 -7.15 -2.36 -4.84
N ASP A 147 -6.06 -1.92 -4.20
CA ASP A 147 -4.77 -1.69 -4.85
C ASP A 147 -3.85 -2.92 -4.69
N GLU A 148 -3.99 -3.88 -5.61
CA GLU A 148 -3.20 -5.12 -5.57
C GLU A 148 -1.70 -4.89 -5.75
N LEU A 149 -1.30 -3.85 -6.50
CA LEU A 149 0.10 -3.57 -6.80
C LEU A 149 0.83 -3.10 -5.54
N GLU A 150 0.27 -2.12 -4.84
CA GLU A 150 0.88 -1.60 -3.61
C GLU A 150 0.88 -2.65 -2.50
N PHE A 151 -0.15 -3.50 -2.43
CA PHE A 151 -0.15 -4.64 -1.52
C PHE A 151 0.99 -5.61 -1.83
N LYS A 152 1.20 -5.96 -3.11
CA LYS A 152 2.32 -6.82 -3.54
C LYS A 152 3.67 -6.20 -3.19
N GLU A 153 3.85 -4.90 -3.41
CA GLU A 153 5.09 -4.20 -3.05
C GLU A 153 5.35 -4.22 -1.54
N PHE A 154 4.33 -3.94 -0.74
CA PHE A 154 4.40 -4.04 0.73
C PHE A 154 4.82 -5.45 1.15
N ILE A 155 4.11 -6.47 0.67
CA ILE A 155 4.39 -7.86 1.02
C ILE A 155 5.79 -8.29 0.59
N ASN A 156 6.22 -7.97 -0.63
CA ASN A 156 7.56 -8.30 -1.11
C ASN A 156 8.68 -7.64 -0.28
N THR A 157 8.39 -6.50 0.33
CA THR A 157 9.35 -5.79 1.20
C THR A 157 9.44 -6.41 2.59
N TRP A 158 8.35 -6.98 3.10
CA TRP A 158 8.24 -7.36 4.52
C TRP A 158 7.87 -8.82 4.80
N TYR A 159 7.81 -9.69 3.78
CA TYR A 159 7.37 -11.09 3.94
C TYR A 159 8.21 -11.86 4.98
N ASP A 160 9.50 -11.60 5.06
CA ASP A 160 10.46 -12.20 6.00
C ASP A 160 10.29 -11.69 7.44
N LYS A 161 9.66 -10.53 7.60
CA LYS A 161 9.39 -9.86 8.88
C LYS A 161 7.96 -10.04 9.39
N ILE A 162 7.14 -10.86 8.71
CA ILE A 162 5.80 -11.22 9.18
C ILE A 162 5.93 -12.06 10.46
N PRO A 163 5.26 -11.67 11.57
CA PRO A 163 5.37 -12.36 12.85
C PRO A 163 4.75 -13.76 12.83
N LYS A 164 5.02 -14.54 13.88
CA LYS A 164 4.43 -15.88 14.01
C LYS A 164 2.94 -15.84 14.37
N PHE A 165 2.18 -16.77 13.81
CA PHE A 165 0.73 -16.95 13.95
C PHE A 165 0.41 -18.39 14.35
N GLU A 166 -0.47 -18.53 15.33
CA GLU A 166 -1.12 -19.78 15.69
C GLU A 166 -2.35 -20.02 14.78
N ILE A 167 -2.79 -21.27 14.67
CA ILE A 167 -3.94 -21.65 13.83
C ILE A 167 -5.24 -20.94 14.25
N ASN A 168 -5.47 -20.79 15.56
CA ASN A 168 -6.63 -20.10 16.14
C ASN A 168 -6.66 -18.58 15.85
N GLU A 169 -5.56 -18.01 15.37
CA GLU A 169 -5.44 -16.59 15.05
C GLU A 169 -5.80 -16.27 13.60
N ILE A 170 -5.97 -17.30 12.77
CA ILE A 170 -6.36 -17.14 11.37
C ILE A 170 -7.89 -17.14 11.27
N ASP A 171 -8.43 -16.10 10.66
CA ASP A 171 -9.88 -15.95 10.50
C ASP A 171 -10.45 -17.00 9.53
N ASN A 172 -11.59 -17.61 9.89
CA ASN A 172 -12.27 -18.59 9.04
C ASN A 172 -12.70 -17.99 7.69
N PHE A 173 -13.10 -16.71 7.66
CA PHE A 173 -13.37 -15.99 6.42
C PHE A 173 -12.14 -16.00 5.51
N PHE A 174 -10.95 -15.74 6.06
CA PHE A 174 -9.72 -15.76 5.29
C PHE A 174 -9.41 -17.16 4.76
N LEU A 175 -9.56 -18.21 5.59
CA LEU A 175 -9.35 -19.60 5.17
C LEU A 175 -10.24 -19.99 3.99
N ASP A 176 -11.47 -19.48 3.98
CA ASP A 176 -12.39 -19.69 2.88
C ASP A 176 -12.08 -18.82 1.65
N PHE A 177 -11.63 -17.59 1.88
CA PHE A 177 -11.40 -16.59 0.86
C PHE A 177 -10.09 -16.83 0.08
N PHE A 178 -9.01 -17.22 0.75
CA PHE A 178 -7.67 -17.15 0.17
C PHE A 178 -7.48 -17.94 -1.13
N PRO A 179 -8.06 -19.15 -1.32
CA PRO A 179 -7.89 -19.89 -2.58
C PRO A 179 -8.66 -19.26 -3.75
N THR A 180 -9.53 -18.28 -3.48
CA THR A 180 -10.47 -17.72 -4.47
C THR A 180 -10.02 -16.39 -5.06
N ARG A 181 -8.87 -15.84 -4.64
CA ARG A 181 -8.36 -14.53 -5.09
C ARG A 181 -6.82 -14.47 -5.08
N ASN A 182 -6.24 -13.66 -5.97
CA ASN A 182 -4.80 -13.37 -6.02
C ASN A 182 -4.25 -12.86 -4.69
N LEU A 183 -4.88 -11.83 -4.11
CA LEU A 183 -4.49 -11.25 -2.82
C LEU A 183 -4.48 -12.28 -1.70
N GLY A 184 -5.50 -13.15 -1.70
CA GLY A 184 -5.61 -14.28 -0.80
C GLY A 184 -4.40 -15.21 -0.88
N LEU A 185 -4.08 -15.67 -2.10
CA LEU A 185 -2.92 -16.53 -2.35
C LEU A 185 -1.59 -15.87 -1.96
N ILE A 186 -1.42 -14.57 -2.23
CA ILE A 186 -0.22 -13.81 -1.81
C ILE A 186 -0.10 -13.79 -0.29
N CYS A 187 -1.17 -13.43 0.41
CA CYS A 187 -1.17 -13.34 1.86
C CYS A 187 -0.92 -14.72 2.50
N ALA A 188 -1.59 -15.78 2.01
CA ALA A 188 -1.40 -17.15 2.47
C ALA A 188 0.03 -17.64 2.22
N THR A 189 0.62 -17.32 1.06
CA THR A 189 2.02 -17.63 0.77
C THR A 189 2.94 -17.03 1.82
N CYS A 190 2.73 -15.75 2.15
CA CYS A 190 3.61 -15.02 3.06
C CYS A 190 3.46 -15.46 4.51
N LEU A 191 2.23 -15.77 4.94
CA LEU A 191 2.01 -16.39 6.24
C LEU A 191 2.73 -17.74 6.34
N LEU A 192 2.65 -18.58 5.31
CA LEU A 192 3.25 -19.92 5.31
C LEU A 192 4.78 -19.93 5.28
N ILE A 193 5.43 -18.86 4.79
CA ILE A 193 6.90 -18.76 4.80
C ILE A 193 7.46 -18.79 6.23
N ASN A 194 6.80 -18.09 7.17
CA ASN A 194 7.26 -17.97 8.56
C ASN A 194 6.48 -18.84 9.56
N ASN A 195 5.40 -19.50 9.12
CA ASN A 195 4.48 -20.26 9.97
C ASN A 195 4.20 -21.65 9.38
N ASP A 196 5.12 -22.58 9.61
CA ASP A 196 5.01 -23.98 9.22
C ASP A 196 3.81 -24.69 9.87
N GLU A 197 3.40 -24.28 11.07
CA GLU A 197 2.20 -24.78 11.76
C GLU A 197 0.90 -24.58 10.96
N LEU A 198 0.85 -23.56 10.08
CA LEU A 198 -0.32 -23.29 9.23
C LEU A 198 -0.42 -24.22 8.01
N PHE A 199 0.60 -25.07 7.78
CA PHE A 199 0.64 -25.96 6.61
C PHE A 199 -0.61 -26.83 6.50
N ASN A 200 -0.98 -27.55 7.56
CA ASN A 200 -2.07 -28.54 7.51
C ASN A 200 -3.41 -27.88 7.15
N ILE A 201 -3.69 -26.72 7.75
CA ILE A 201 -4.95 -26.00 7.50
C ILE A 201 -4.98 -25.39 6.10
N PHE A 202 -3.89 -24.77 5.64
CA PHE A 202 -3.80 -24.21 4.30
C PHE A 202 -3.84 -25.30 3.22
N TYR A 203 -3.16 -26.43 3.42
CA TYR A 203 -3.18 -27.55 2.50
C TYR A 203 -4.61 -28.08 2.31
N LYS A 204 -5.35 -28.28 3.41
CA LYS A 204 -6.74 -28.75 3.38
C LYS A 204 -7.65 -27.76 2.66
N CYS A 205 -7.68 -26.50 3.09
CA CYS A 205 -8.52 -25.46 2.49
C CYS A 205 -8.20 -25.23 1.01
N PHE A 206 -6.91 -25.33 0.64
CA PHE A 206 -6.49 -25.23 -0.74
C PHE A 206 -6.99 -26.40 -1.59
N LEU A 207 -6.86 -27.64 -1.12
CA LEU A 207 -7.33 -28.81 -1.85
C LEU A 207 -8.83 -28.76 -2.14
N ASP A 208 -9.63 -28.29 -1.18
CA ASP A 208 -11.08 -28.17 -1.33
C ASP A 208 -11.47 -27.20 -2.46
N LYS A 209 -10.62 -26.19 -2.75
CA LYS A 209 -10.89 -25.12 -3.71
C LYS A 209 -9.84 -25.01 -4.82
N ILE A 210 -9.02 -26.04 -5.03
CA ILE A 210 -7.88 -25.99 -5.96
C ILE A 210 -8.29 -25.67 -7.39
N GLY A 211 -9.44 -26.17 -7.85
CA GLY A 211 -9.97 -25.87 -9.18
C GLY A 211 -10.28 -24.38 -9.39
N ILE A 212 -10.62 -23.66 -8.32
CA ILE A 212 -10.80 -22.21 -8.34
C ILE A 212 -9.42 -21.53 -8.28
N ALA A 213 -8.55 -21.99 -7.37
CA ALA A 213 -7.23 -21.40 -7.15
C ALA A 213 -6.35 -21.44 -8.40
N LEU A 214 -6.40 -22.52 -9.20
CA LEU A 214 -5.61 -22.67 -10.42
C LEU A 214 -5.93 -21.65 -11.52
N LYS A 215 -7.01 -20.88 -11.40
CA LYS A 215 -7.34 -19.80 -12.33
C LYS A 215 -6.45 -18.56 -12.13
N PHE A 216 -5.80 -18.45 -10.98
CA PHE A 216 -5.00 -17.31 -10.55
C PHE A 216 -3.51 -17.57 -10.76
N ASP A 217 -2.74 -16.55 -11.17
CA ASP A 217 -1.31 -16.70 -11.46
C ASP A 217 -0.47 -16.87 -10.18
N GLU A 218 -0.93 -16.28 -9.09
CA GLU A 218 -0.32 -16.28 -7.77
C GLU A 218 -0.31 -17.69 -7.15
N VAL A 219 -1.11 -18.62 -7.69
CA VAL A 219 -1.19 -20.01 -7.25
C VAL A 219 0.17 -20.71 -7.35
N TRP A 220 0.98 -20.36 -8.34
CA TRP A 220 2.27 -21.01 -8.57
C TRP A 220 3.27 -20.71 -7.45
N ASN A 221 3.30 -19.46 -6.97
CA ASN A 221 4.13 -19.07 -5.84
C ASN A 221 3.65 -19.73 -4.55
N PHE A 222 2.34 -19.78 -4.33
CA PHE A 222 1.75 -20.48 -3.20
C PHE A 222 2.11 -21.96 -3.19
N LEU A 223 1.99 -22.65 -4.33
CA LEU A 223 2.33 -24.06 -4.47
C LEU A 223 3.81 -24.32 -4.21
N VAL A 224 4.72 -23.46 -4.67
CA VAL A 224 6.15 -23.58 -4.39
C VAL A 224 6.42 -23.58 -2.88
N VAL A 225 5.80 -22.66 -2.14
CA VAL A 225 5.97 -22.58 -0.69
C VAL A 225 5.27 -23.76 0.01
N LEU A 226 4.06 -24.12 -0.40
CA LEU A 226 3.29 -25.22 0.18
C LEU A 226 4.04 -26.56 0.04
N MET A 227 4.58 -26.83 -1.15
CA MET A 227 5.29 -28.09 -1.44
C MET A 227 6.55 -28.28 -0.61
N LYS A 228 7.16 -27.21 -0.07
CA LYS A 228 8.29 -27.29 0.87
C LYS A 228 7.93 -28.14 2.09
N TYR A 229 6.70 -28.05 2.56
CA TYR A 229 6.20 -28.73 3.75
C TYR A 229 5.50 -30.06 3.45
N CYS A 230 5.06 -30.27 2.21
CA CYS A 230 4.43 -31.52 1.79
C CYS A 230 5.38 -32.72 1.84
N ASN A 231 4.83 -33.89 2.18
CA ASN A 231 5.46 -35.19 1.95
C ASN A 231 5.43 -35.58 0.46
N LYS A 232 6.05 -36.72 0.10
CA LYS A 232 6.16 -37.17 -1.30
C LYS A 232 4.80 -37.40 -1.97
N ASP A 233 3.85 -38.00 -1.25
CA ASP A 233 2.53 -38.33 -1.79
C ASP A 233 1.67 -37.08 -1.99
N GLU A 234 1.72 -36.15 -1.03
CA GLU A 234 1.05 -34.86 -1.10
C GLU A 234 1.59 -34.02 -2.27
N ARG A 235 2.92 -33.97 -2.45
CA ARG A 235 3.56 -33.30 -3.60
C ARG A 235 3.07 -33.91 -4.91
N PHE A 236 3.08 -35.23 -5.01
CA PHE A 236 2.65 -35.93 -6.22
C PHE A 236 1.17 -35.65 -6.53
N LYS A 237 0.31 -35.64 -5.51
CA LYS A 237 -1.10 -35.30 -5.64
C LYS A 237 -1.29 -33.87 -6.17
N LEU A 238 -0.58 -32.89 -5.60
CA LEU A 238 -0.65 -31.49 -6.07
C LEU A 238 -0.21 -31.35 -7.53
N ILE A 239 0.92 -31.95 -7.91
CA ILE A 239 1.44 -31.93 -9.29
C ILE A 239 0.43 -32.53 -10.26
N LYS A 240 -0.20 -33.66 -9.88
CA LYS A 240 -1.22 -34.30 -10.72
C LYS A 240 -2.41 -33.38 -10.96
N MET A 241 -2.83 -32.62 -9.95
CA MET A 241 -3.96 -31.68 -10.04
C MET A 241 -3.61 -30.42 -10.84
N THR A 242 -2.35 -29.96 -10.81
CA THR A 242 -1.90 -28.78 -11.59
C THR A 242 -1.72 -29.09 -13.07
N LYS A 243 -1.60 -30.37 -13.46
CA LYS A 243 -1.29 -30.82 -14.82
C LYS A 243 -2.21 -30.17 -15.86
N GLY A 244 -3.53 -30.26 -15.68
CA GLY A 244 -4.50 -29.72 -16.65
C GLY A 244 -4.27 -28.23 -16.91
N ARG A 245 -4.07 -27.46 -15.84
CA ARG A 245 -3.83 -26.03 -15.93
C ARG A 245 -2.51 -25.70 -16.65
N LEU A 246 -1.42 -26.43 -16.38
CA LEU A 246 -0.15 -26.24 -17.07
C LEU A 246 -0.28 -26.44 -18.59
N PHE A 247 -1.03 -27.46 -19.02
CA PHE A 247 -1.32 -27.69 -20.45
C PHE A 247 -2.13 -26.57 -21.07
N GLU A 248 -3.07 -25.97 -20.34
CA GLU A 248 -3.86 -24.82 -20.83
C GLU A 248 -3.00 -23.58 -21.05
N ILE A 249 -2.07 -23.28 -20.13
CA ILE A 249 -1.31 -22.03 -20.16
C ILE A 249 0.00 -22.12 -20.96
N ARG A 250 0.40 -23.31 -21.45
CA ARG A 250 1.70 -23.51 -22.11
C ARG A 250 1.96 -22.62 -23.34
N ASN A 251 0.90 -22.23 -24.03
CA ASN A 251 0.98 -21.38 -25.23
C ASN A 251 0.83 -19.87 -24.91
N ASP A 252 0.55 -19.52 -23.65
CA ASP A 252 0.36 -18.15 -23.19
C ASP A 252 1.64 -17.68 -22.50
N ASN A 253 2.44 -16.87 -23.21
CA ASN A 253 3.74 -16.41 -22.74
C ASN A 253 3.70 -15.65 -21.40
N GLU A 254 2.60 -14.95 -21.10
CA GLU A 254 2.47 -14.21 -19.85
C GLU A 254 2.13 -15.15 -18.70
N LYS A 255 1.13 -16.02 -18.90
CA LYS A 255 0.73 -16.99 -17.88
C LYS A 255 1.79 -18.06 -17.61
N ILE A 256 2.49 -18.53 -18.63
CA ILE A 256 3.55 -19.53 -18.42
C ILE A 256 4.74 -18.93 -17.66
N LYS A 257 4.98 -17.62 -17.80
CA LYS A 257 6.01 -16.90 -17.04
C LYS A 257 5.70 -16.88 -15.54
N SER A 258 4.42 -16.82 -15.14
CA SER A 258 4.03 -16.90 -13.73
C SER A 258 4.31 -18.29 -13.15
N ALA A 259 4.18 -19.36 -13.94
CA ALA A 259 4.48 -20.75 -13.55
C ALA A 259 5.97 -21.10 -13.53
N LYS A 260 6.87 -20.22 -14.01
CA LYS A 260 8.30 -20.51 -14.18
C LYS A 260 8.98 -20.98 -12.89
N ASN A 261 8.70 -20.35 -11.75
CA ASN A 261 9.29 -20.74 -10.47
C ASN A 261 8.82 -22.13 -10.04
N PHE A 262 7.54 -22.44 -10.26
CA PHE A 262 6.97 -23.74 -9.96
C PHE A 262 7.62 -24.85 -10.81
N LEU A 263 7.76 -24.66 -12.12
CA LEU A 263 8.43 -25.62 -13.00
C LEU A 263 9.89 -25.84 -12.60
N LYS A 264 10.61 -24.75 -12.28
CA LYS A 264 11.98 -24.82 -11.78
C LYS A 264 12.07 -25.65 -10.49
N CYS A 265 11.12 -25.50 -9.57
CA CYS A 265 11.05 -26.31 -8.35
C CYS A 265 10.78 -27.79 -8.62
N LEU A 266 10.13 -28.13 -9.74
CA LEU A 266 9.96 -29.51 -10.19
C LEU A 266 11.17 -30.06 -10.95
N GLY A 267 12.18 -29.23 -11.24
CA GLY A 267 13.29 -29.60 -12.11
C GLY A 267 12.93 -29.68 -13.59
N LEU A 268 11.78 -29.09 -13.98
CA LEU A 268 11.29 -29.06 -15.35
C LEU A 268 11.64 -27.74 -16.03
N LYS A 269 11.90 -27.81 -17.33
CA LYS A 269 11.99 -26.67 -18.22
C LYS A 269 10.67 -26.47 -18.96
N LEU A 270 10.54 -25.33 -19.65
CA LEU A 270 9.34 -25.02 -20.44
C LEU A 270 9.18 -26.00 -21.61
N GLU A 271 10.29 -26.48 -22.16
CA GLU A 271 10.30 -27.45 -23.26
C GLU A 271 9.76 -28.83 -22.83
N ASP A 272 9.78 -29.13 -21.53
CA ASP A 272 9.27 -30.40 -20.98
C ASP A 272 7.72 -30.44 -20.92
N LEU A 273 7.04 -29.34 -21.26
CA LEU A 273 5.57 -29.22 -21.29
C LEU A 273 4.96 -29.41 -22.69
N ILE A 274 5.78 -29.77 -23.67
CA ILE A 274 5.41 -29.99 -25.08
C ILE A 274 4.67 -31.32 -25.25
#